data_AF-A0A6N9HAY4-F1
#
_entry.id   AF-A0A6N9HAY4-F1
#
_cell.length_a   1.000
_cell.length_b   1.000
_cell.length_c   1.000
_cell.angle_alpha   90.00
_cell.angle_beta   90.00
_cell.angle_gamma   90.00
#
_symmetry.space_group_name_H-M   'P 1'
#
loop_
_entity.id
_entity.type
_entity.pdbx_description
1 polymer ?
#
loop_
_entity_poly.entity_id
_entity_poly.type
_entity_poly.pdbx_seq_one_letter_code
_entity_poly.pdbx_strand_id
1 'polypeptide(L)'
;MKRQHFDINILDAPLGAEISDYKLRQDLDEDDADRLQSALADHYLLVFRRQRLAPRWQQALGRRLVAHSLASEGEVALFANLQLAYDTLPAALRRVVHRARAEQDGAAGPLPLVRLHPETGRRSLLVADPATTRLVGASAAESDEVLHELQAHAVRPQHLYRHHWQPQDLLFWDPHSVTPVPAM
;
A
#
# COMPACT_ATOMS: atom_id res chain seq x y z
N MET A 1 -26.65 13.36 6.75
CA MET A 1 -25.69 14.44 7.05
C MET A 1 -25.47 15.26 5.80
N LYS A 2 -24.89 16.47 5.91
CA LYS A 2 -24.56 17.28 4.74
C LYS A 2 -23.18 16.87 4.22
N ARG A 3 -23.12 16.50 2.95
CA ARG A 3 -21.90 16.28 2.16
C ARG A 3 -20.88 17.39 2.44
N GLN A 4 -19.62 17.01 2.62
CA GLN A 4 -18.52 17.97 2.79
C GLN A 4 -17.76 18.18 1.48
N HIS A 5 -17.26 19.40 1.28
CA HIS A 5 -16.28 19.66 0.24
C HIS A 5 -14.91 19.14 0.69
N PHE A 6 -14.09 18.68 -0.25
CA PHE A 6 -12.69 18.37 -0.01
C PHE A 6 -11.91 18.52 -1.31
N ASP A 7 -10.64 18.89 -1.17
CA ASP A 7 -9.71 18.98 -2.30
C ASP A 7 -8.71 17.83 -2.24
N ILE A 8 -8.34 17.34 -3.43
CA ILE A 8 -7.37 16.26 -3.62
C ILE A 8 -6.07 16.89 -4.13
N ASN A 9 -5.03 16.86 -3.29
CA ASN A 9 -3.72 17.37 -3.64
C ASN A 9 -2.79 16.19 -3.92
N ILE A 10 -2.45 15.97 -5.19
CA ILE A 10 -1.53 14.89 -5.60
C ILE A 10 -0.17 15.14 -4.96
N LEU A 11 0.40 14.10 -4.34
CA LEU A 11 1.72 14.19 -3.73
C LEU A 11 2.80 14.15 -4.80
N ASP A 12 3.92 14.83 -4.56
CA ASP A 12 5.12 14.73 -5.39
C ASP A 12 5.85 13.39 -5.13
N ALA A 13 5.20 12.30 -5.55
CA ALA A 13 5.56 10.92 -5.25
C ALA A 13 4.92 9.98 -6.30
N PRO A 14 5.42 8.73 -6.46
CA PRO A 14 4.85 7.76 -7.40
C PRO A 14 3.46 7.23 -7.01
N LEU A 15 2.96 7.63 -5.84
CA LEU A 15 1.65 7.27 -5.32
C LEU A 15 1.19 8.34 -4.31
N GLY A 16 -0.12 8.39 -4.10
CA GLY A 16 -0.73 9.07 -2.98
C GLY A 16 -1.23 10.48 -3.26
N ALA A 17 -2.24 10.87 -2.47
CA ALA A 17 -2.80 12.22 -2.45
C ALA A 17 -3.09 12.65 -1.01
N GLU A 18 -3.02 13.95 -0.74
CA GLU A 18 -3.54 14.54 0.48
C GLU A 18 -5.00 14.99 0.27
N ILE A 19 -5.87 14.57 1.18
CA ILE A 19 -7.25 15.06 1.26
C ILE A 19 -7.27 16.23 2.24
N SER A 20 -7.56 17.42 1.70
CA SER A 20 -7.62 18.67 2.46
C SER A 20 -9.06 19.17 2.59
N ASP A 21 -9.28 20.08 3.56
CA ASP A 21 -10.59 20.62 3.92
C ASP A 21 -11.67 19.60 4.31
N TYR A 22 -11.23 18.37 4.64
CA TYR A 22 -12.07 17.29 5.09
C TYR A 22 -11.81 16.92 6.56
N LYS A 23 -12.89 16.74 7.33
CA LYS A 23 -12.83 16.19 8.69
C LYS A 23 -13.53 14.84 8.73
N LEU A 24 -12.74 13.80 8.99
CA LEU A 24 -13.23 12.45 9.19
C LEU A 24 -14.08 12.40 10.45
N ARG A 25 -15.22 11.74 10.35
CA ARG A 25 -16.18 11.54 11.43
C ARG A 25 -16.61 10.08 11.47
N GLN A 26 -17.20 9.68 12.60
CA GLN A 26 -17.71 8.32 12.80
C GLN A 26 -18.85 7.96 11.82
N ASP A 27 -19.59 8.98 11.39
CA ASP A 27 -20.79 8.94 10.58
C ASP A 27 -20.51 9.46 9.16
N LEU A 28 -19.54 8.84 8.49
CA LEU A 28 -19.26 9.13 7.07
C LEU A 28 -20.54 8.89 6.25
N ASP A 29 -21.01 9.90 5.51
CA ASP A 29 -22.14 9.72 4.60
C ASP A 29 -21.72 8.92 3.36
N GLU A 30 -22.68 8.27 2.69
CA GLU A 30 -22.40 7.41 1.54
C GLU A 30 -21.74 8.17 0.38
N ASP A 31 -22.17 9.39 0.08
CA ASP A 31 -21.60 10.16 -1.04
C ASP A 31 -20.13 10.51 -0.76
N ASP A 32 -19.81 10.91 0.47
CA ASP A 32 -18.43 11.16 0.87
C ASP A 32 -17.60 9.87 0.90
N ALA A 33 -18.17 8.74 1.32
CA ALA A 33 -17.50 7.44 1.31
C ALA A 33 -17.13 7.01 -0.12
N ASP A 34 -18.08 7.09 -1.06
CA ASP A 34 -17.86 6.73 -2.45
C ASP A 34 -16.79 7.62 -3.10
N ARG A 35 -16.82 8.93 -2.81
CA ARG A 35 -15.82 9.87 -3.32
C ARG A 35 -14.42 9.59 -2.76
N LEU A 36 -14.31 9.25 -1.47
CA LEU A 36 -13.04 8.87 -0.85
C LEU A 36 -12.55 7.52 -1.37
N GLN A 37 -13.44 6.56 -1.62
CA GLN A 37 -13.09 5.28 -2.21
C GLN A 37 -12.60 5.45 -3.65
N SER A 38 -13.25 6.30 -4.45
CA SER A 38 -12.77 6.67 -5.80
C SER A 38 -11.39 7.31 -5.73
N ALA A 39 -11.18 8.29 -4.84
CA ALA A 39 -9.88 8.92 -4.67
C ALA A 39 -8.80 7.90 -4.24
N LEU A 40 -9.14 6.94 -3.38
CA LEU A 40 -8.23 5.88 -2.98
C LEU A 40 -7.90 4.93 -4.15
N ALA A 41 -8.87 4.59 -5.00
CA ALA A 41 -8.66 3.77 -6.17
C ALA A 41 -7.73 4.45 -7.20
N ASP A 42 -7.85 5.77 -7.33
CA ASP A 42 -7.05 6.57 -8.27
C ASP A 42 -5.62 6.86 -7.76
N HIS A 43 -5.46 7.04 -6.44
CA HIS A 43 -4.21 7.50 -5.83
C HIS A 43 -3.51 6.47 -4.93
N TYR A 44 -4.14 5.32 -4.68
CA TYR A 44 -3.68 4.19 -3.86
C TYR A 44 -3.41 4.45 -2.38
N LEU A 45 -3.14 5.70 -1.99
CA LEU A 45 -2.92 6.12 -0.61
C LEU A 45 -3.49 7.53 -0.41
N LEU A 46 -4.24 7.73 0.67
CA LEU A 46 -4.79 9.01 1.06
C LEU A 46 -4.21 9.44 2.40
N VAL A 47 -3.71 10.68 2.45
CA VAL A 47 -3.23 11.33 3.67
C VAL A 47 -4.29 12.30 4.16
N PHE A 48 -4.66 12.20 5.43
CA PHE A 48 -5.53 13.16 6.11
C PHE A 48 -4.77 13.81 7.24
N ARG A 49 -4.59 15.13 7.17
CA ARG A 49 -3.88 15.88 8.21
C ARG A 49 -4.81 16.30 9.34
N ARG A 50 -4.30 16.32 10.57
CA ARG A 50 -4.97 16.91 11.76
C ARG A 50 -6.38 16.34 12.02
N GLN A 51 -6.47 15.02 12.12
CA GLN A 51 -7.69 14.26 12.37
C GLN A 51 -7.77 13.81 13.83
N ARG A 52 -8.75 14.35 14.56
CA ARG A 52 -9.01 13.96 15.96
C ARG A 52 -10.06 12.86 15.98
N LEU A 53 -9.62 11.64 15.69
CA LEU A 53 -10.51 10.48 15.63
C LEU A 53 -10.02 9.38 16.57
N ALA A 54 -10.92 8.82 17.38
CA ALA A 54 -10.58 7.71 18.28
C ALA A 54 -10.18 6.45 17.47
N PRO A 55 -9.24 5.62 17.96
CA PRO A 55 -8.71 4.47 17.21
C PRO A 55 -9.77 3.50 16.67
N ARG A 56 -10.82 3.20 17.46
CA ARG A 56 -11.93 2.34 17.01
C ARG A 56 -12.63 2.84 15.74
N TRP A 57 -12.67 4.15 15.54
CA TRP A 57 -13.29 4.78 14.39
C TRP A 57 -12.35 4.81 13.19
N GLN A 58 -11.04 4.89 13.40
CA GLN A 58 -10.05 4.75 12.34
C GLN A 58 -10.17 3.36 11.69
N GLN A 59 -10.26 2.30 12.51
CA GLN A 59 -10.48 0.92 12.04
C GLN A 59 -11.82 0.73 11.33
N ALA A 60 -12.90 1.35 11.84
CA ALA A 60 -14.21 1.28 11.21
C ALA A 60 -14.22 1.94 9.82
N LEU A 61 -13.56 3.10 9.68
CA LEU A 61 -13.39 3.78 8.39
C LEU A 61 -12.52 2.97 7.43
N GLY A 62 -11.44 2.33 7.91
CA GLY A 62 -10.61 1.46 7.08
C GLY A 62 -11.42 0.34 6.45
N ARG A 63 -12.25 -0.36 7.23
CA ARG A 63 -13.16 -1.38 6.69
C ARG A 63 -14.14 -0.83 5.67
N ARG A 64 -14.69 0.37 5.91
CA ARG A 64 -15.64 1.02 5.00
C ARG A 64 -15.01 1.39 3.66
N LEU A 65 -13.76 1.85 3.67
CA LEU A 65 -13.00 2.21 2.48
C LEU A 65 -12.27 1.01 1.85
N VAL A 66 -12.41 -0.20 2.41
CA VAL A 66 -11.64 -1.40 2.01
C VAL A 66 -10.13 -1.13 2.04
N ALA A 67 -9.70 -0.37 3.05
CA ALA A 67 -8.36 0.17 3.19
C ALA A 67 -7.74 -0.25 4.52
N HIS A 68 -6.41 -0.39 4.52
CA HIS A 68 -5.68 -0.38 5.78
C HIS A 68 -5.50 1.06 6.26
N SER A 69 -5.38 1.24 7.58
CA SER A 69 -5.22 2.55 8.20
C SER A 69 -4.01 2.57 9.13
N LEU A 70 -3.25 3.66 9.10
CA LEU A 70 -2.14 3.90 10.01
C LEU A 70 -2.25 5.32 10.56
N ALA A 71 -2.23 5.44 11.88
CA ALA A 71 -2.19 6.72 12.57
C ALA A 71 -0.75 7.08 12.93
N SER A 72 -0.51 8.35 13.20
CA SER A 72 0.82 8.89 13.53
C SER A 72 1.61 8.02 14.50
N GLU A 73 2.66 7.37 13.98
CA GLU A 73 3.55 6.48 14.71
C GLU A 73 5.00 6.68 14.23
N GLY A 74 5.90 7.09 15.15
CA GLY A 74 7.29 7.39 14.82
C GLY A 74 7.46 8.71 14.06
N GLU A 75 8.64 8.88 13.44
CA GLU A 75 8.98 10.10 12.67
C GLU A 75 8.60 9.99 11.19
N VAL A 76 8.79 8.81 10.62
CA VAL A 76 8.62 8.55 9.19
C VAL A 76 8.01 7.17 8.95
N ALA A 77 7.12 7.09 7.96
CA ALA A 77 6.67 5.83 7.37
C ALA A 77 7.00 5.80 5.86
N LEU A 78 7.40 4.64 5.35
CA LEU A 78 7.66 4.40 3.93
C LEU A 78 6.59 3.48 3.35
N PHE A 79 6.12 3.81 2.16
CA PHE A 79 5.13 3.03 1.42
C PHE A 79 5.64 2.76 0.01
N ALA A 80 5.64 1.50 -0.42
CA ALA A 80 6.06 1.10 -1.76
C ALA A 80 4.87 0.94 -2.70
N ASN A 81 4.97 1.53 -3.90
CA ASN A 81 4.05 1.30 -5.00
C ASN A 81 4.34 -0.06 -5.66
N LEU A 82 3.55 -1.07 -5.33
CA LEU A 82 3.75 -2.45 -5.80
C LEU A 82 3.45 -2.60 -7.30
N GLN A 83 2.56 -1.76 -7.84
CA GLN A 83 2.22 -1.76 -9.26
C GLN A 83 3.36 -1.17 -10.08
N LEU A 84 3.89 -0.02 -9.66
CA LEU A 84 5.05 0.60 -10.32
C LEU A 84 6.30 -0.27 -10.17
N ALA A 85 6.50 -0.91 -9.01
CA ALA A 85 7.56 -1.89 -8.83
C ALA A 85 7.46 -3.02 -9.85
N TYR A 86 6.25 -3.57 -10.08
CA TYR A 86 6.02 -4.58 -11.12
C TYR A 86 6.24 -4.04 -12.54
N ASP A 87 5.72 -2.85 -12.84
CA ASP A 87 5.78 -2.25 -14.18
C ASP A 87 7.23 -1.97 -14.62
N THR A 88 8.11 -1.65 -13.67
CA THR A 88 9.54 -1.38 -13.89
C THR A 88 10.46 -2.59 -13.71
N LEU A 89 9.91 -3.79 -13.47
CA LEU A 89 10.71 -5.00 -13.27
C LEU A 89 11.61 -5.29 -14.49
N PRO A 90 12.91 -5.57 -14.27
CA PRO A 90 13.78 -6.10 -15.31
C PRO A 90 13.18 -7.36 -15.94
N ALA A 91 13.36 -7.53 -17.26
CA ALA A 91 12.76 -8.64 -18.00
C ALA A 91 13.16 -10.02 -17.44
N ALA A 92 14.37 -10.16 -16.88
CA ALA A 92 14.82 -11.38 -16.22
C ALA A 92 13.94 -11.70 -15.00
N LEU A 93 13.84 -10.77 -14.06
CA LEU A 93 13.02 -10.92 -12.85
C LEU A 93 11.53 -11.08 -13.17
N ARG A 94 11.03 -10.38 -14.20
CA ARG A 94 9.63 -10.51 -14.62
C ARG A 94 9.28 -11.94 -15.02
N ARG A 95 10.19 -12.68 -15.67
CA ARG A 95 9.95 -14.10 -16.01
C ARG A 95 9.90 -14.98 -14.76
N VAL A 96 10.74 -14.69 -13.77
CA VAL A 96 10.80 -15.44 -12.51
C VAL A 96 9.50 -15.26 -11.73
N VAL A 97 9.05 -14.02 -11.51
CA VAL A 97 7.86 -13.74 -10.69
C VAL A 97 6.56 -14.29 -11.26
N HIS A 98 6.50 -14.56 -12.57
CA HIS A 98 5.34 -15.21 -13.20
C HIS A 98 5.32 -16.74 -13.08
N ARG A 99 6.43 -17.36 -12.71
CA ARG A 99 6.57 -18.82 -12.60
C ARG A 99 6.72 -19.29 -11.16
N ALA A 100 7.30 -18.44 -10.31
CA ALA A 100 7.60 -18.76 -8.93
C ALA A 100 6.40 -18.53 -8.01
N ARG A 101 6.41 -19.27 -6.90
CA ARG A 101 5.59 -19.05 -5.71
C ARG A 101 6.52 -18.95 -4.50
N ALA A 102 6.11 -18.20 -3.50
CA ALA A 102 6.83 -18.11 -2.23
C ALA A 102 5.98 -18.59 -1.05
N GLU A 103 6.65 -19.20 -0.09
CA GLU A 103 6.17 -19.32 1.28
C GLU A 103 6.15 -17.92 1.90
N GLN A 104 5.05 -17.61 2.57
CA GLN A 104 4.90 -16.37 3.34
C GLN A 104 4.43 -16.72 4.75
N ASP A 105 5.01 -16.06 5.75
CA ASP A 105 4.63 -16.27 7.15
C ASP A 105 3.15 -15.95 7.35
N GLY A 106 2.42 -16.87 8.00
CA GLY A 106 0.98 -16.76 8.23
C GLY A 106 0.10 -17.17 7.05
N ALA A 107 0.65 -17.50 5.88
CA ALA A 107 -0.11 -18.04 4.76
C ALA A 107 -0.37 -19.55 4.93
N ALA A 108 -1.55 -20.02 4.48
CA ALA A 108 -1.90 -21.44 4.50
C ALA A 108 -1.12 -22.29 3.48
N GLY A 109 -0.34 -21.65 2.60
CA GLY A 109 0.49 -22.31 1.59
C GLY A 109 1.15 -21.30 0.65
N PRO A 110 1.88 -21.79 -0.38
CA PRO A 110 2.65 -20.92 -1.26
C PRO A 110 1.82 -19.96 -2.12
N LEU A 111 2.17 -18.67 -2.04
CA LEU A 111 1.50 -17.58 -2.74
C LEU A 111 2.29 -17.16 -3.99
N PRO A 112 1.61 -16.65 -5.04
CA PRO A 112 2.30 -16.13 -6.21
C PRO A 112 3.08 -14.86 -5.87
N LEU A 113 4.19 -14.59 -6.56
CA LEU A 113 4.95 -13.34 -6.39
C LEU A 113 4.28 -12.14 -7.05
N VAL A 114 3.27 -12.37 -7.90
CA VAL A 114 2.46 -11.35 -8.55
C VAL A 114 0.99 -11.62 -8.25
N ARG A 115 0.28 -10.58 -7.83
CA ARG A 115 -1.18 -10.61 -7.65
C ARG A 115 -1.85 -9.67 -8.65
N LEU A 116 -3.06 -10.02 -9.04
CA LEU A 116 -3.96 -9.12 -9.77
C LEU A 116 -4.82 -8.36 -8.76
N HIS A 117 -4.91 -7.05 -8.91
CA HIS A 117 -5.86 -6.23 -8.17
C HIS A 117 -7.29 -6.70 -8.51
N PRO A 118 -8.16 -6.97 -7.52
CA PRO A 118 -9.45 -7.60 -7.75
C PRO A 118 -10.37 -6.78 -8.66
N GLU A 119 -10.34 -5.45 -8.55
CA GLU A 119 -11.20 -4.56 -9.35
C GLU A 119 -10.55 -4.14 -10.68
N THR A 120 -9.30 -3.66 -10.66
CA THR A 120 -8.64 -3.10 -11.85
C THR A 120 -7.92 -4.13 -12.71
N GLY A 121 -7.65 -5.33 -12.19
CA GLY A 121 -6.83 -6.34 -12.87
C GLY A 121 -5.35 -5.97 -13.03
N ARG A 122 -4.90 -4.83 -12.48
CA ARG A 122 -3.49 -4.42 -12.51
C ARG A 122 -2.63 -5.39 -11.71
N ARG A 123 -1.38 -5.55 -12.12
CA ARG A 123 -0.42 -6.45 -11.47
C ARG A 123 0.38 -5.71 -10.40
N SER A 124 0.52 -6.35 -9.25
CA SER A 124 1.32 -5.87 -8.12
C SER A 124 2.36 -6.91 -7.73
N LEU A 125 3.60 -6.47 -7.48
CA LEU A 125 4.69 -7.32 -6.99
C LEU A 125 4.55 -7.53 -5.46
N LEU A 126 4.40 -8.77 -5.00
CA LEU A 126 4.13 -9.09 -3.59
C LEU A 126 5.39 -9.28 -2.71
N VAL A 127 6.57 -9.22 -3.30
CA VAL A 127 7.83 -9.58 -2.62
C VAL A 127 8.38 -8.48 -1.71
N ALA A 128 7.79 -7.29 -1.75
CA ALA A 128 8.11 -6.21 -0.82
C ALA A 128 7.66 -6.50 0.64
N ASP A 129 6.95 -7.60 0.86
CA ASP A 129 6.52 -8.04 2.18
C ASP A 129 7.64 -8.80 2.91
N PRO A 130 8.09 -8.35 4.10
CA PRO A 130 9.08 -9.05 4.91
C PRO A 130 8.64 -10.47 5.34
N ALA A 131 7.35 -10.79 5.24
CA ALA A 131 6.84 -12.14 5.48
C ALA A 131 7.24 -13.14 4.39
N THR A 132 7.78 -12.71 3.25
CA THR A 132 8.19 -13.62 2.17
C THR A 132 9.51 -14.30 2.51
N THR A 133 9.46 -15.60 2.81
CA THR A 133 10.60 -16.32 3.40
C THR A 133 11.34 -17.21 2.43
N ARG A 134 10.65 -17.86 1.47
CA ARG A 134 11.29 -18.85 0.59
C ARG A 134 10.59 -19.06 -0.75
N LEU A 135 11.34 -19.19 -1.83
CA LEU A 135 10.81 -19.65 -3.13
C LEU A 135 10.63 -21.17 -3.17
N VAL A 136 9.44 -21.60 -3.56
CA VAL A 136 9.12 -23.03 -3.68
C VAL A 136 9.90 -23.65 -4.83
N GLY A 137 10.57 -24.76 -4.53
CA GLY A 137 11.33 -25.54 -5.51
C GLY A 137 12.72 -24.98 -5.85
N ALA A 138 13.11 -23.84 -5.26
CA ALA A 138 14.47 -23.32 -5.36
C ALA A 138 15.36 -23.83 -4.23
N SER A 139 16.67 -23.89 -4.47
CA SER A 139 17.63 -24.02 -3.38
C SER A 139 17.58 -22.79 -2.46
N ALA A 140 18.13 -22.91 -1.24
CA ALA A 140 18.15 -21.78 -0.31
C ALA A 140 18.90 -20.58 -0.89
N ALA A 141 20.08 -20.82 -1.48
CA ALA A 141 20.89 -19.77 -2.09
C ALA A 141 20.17 -19.05 -3.25
N GLU A 142 19.54 -19.81 -4.16
CA GLU A 142 18.77 -19.23 -5.28
C GLU A 142 17.55 -18.44 -4.78
N SER A 143 16.87 -18.96 -3.75
CA SER A 143 15.74 -18.28 -3.13
C SER A 143 16.17 -16.94 -2.55
N ASP A 144 17.25 -16.94 -1.75
CA ASP A 144 17.75 -15.74 -1.08
C ASP A 144 18.21 -14.69 -2.08
N GLU A 145 18.93 -15.09 -3.13
CA GLU A 145 19.39 -14.20 -4.19
C GLU A 145 18.21 -13.51 -4.90
N VAL A 146 17.22 -14.28 -5.36
CA VAL A 146 16.06 -13.75 -6.07
C VAL A 146 15.20 -12.87 -5.16
N LEU A 147 14.92 -13.30 -3.93
CA LEU A 147 14.12 -12.51 -2.99
C LEU A 147 14.83 -11.20 -2.65
N HIS A 148 16.14 -11.23 -2.44
CA HIS A 148 16.94 -10.03 -2.21
C HIS A 148 16.84 -9.04 -3.38
N GLU A 149 17.02 -9.50 -4.62
CA GLU A 149 16.90 -8.65 -5.80
C GLU A 149 15.50 -8.04 -5.95
N LEU A 150 14.45 -8.83 -5.71
CA LEU A 150 13.07 -8.36 -5.80
C LEU A 150 12.73 -7.34 -4.71
N GLN A 151 13.17 -7.58 -3.48
CA GLN A 151 13.01 -6.65 -2.36
C GLN A 151 13.76 -5.34 -2.63
N ALA A 152 15.03 -5.43 -3.02
CA ALA A 152 15.86 -4.26 -3.37
C ALA A 152 15.25 -3.46 -4.53
N HIS A 153 14.64 -4.11 -5.51
CA HIS A 153 13.93 -3.44 -6.60
C HIS A 153 12.66 -2.74 -6.11
N ALA A 154 11.86 -3.40 -5.26
CA ALA A 154 10.60 -2.85 -4.76
C ALA A 154 10.78 -1.59 -3.92
N VAL A 155 11.88 -1.49 -3.15
CA VAL A 155 12.17 -0.35 -2.27
C VAL A 155 13.04 0.75 -2.92
N ARG A 156 13.20 0.75 -4.25
CA ARG A 156 13.90 1.85 -4.94
C ARG A 156 13.19 3.18 -4.68
N PRO A 157 13.90 4.30 -4.49
CA PRO A 157 13.30 5.60 -4.15
C PRO A 157 12.16 6.05 -5.08
N GLN A 158 12.28 5.77 -6.38
CA GLN A 158 11.26 6.06 -7.40
C GLN A 158 9.93 5.27 -7.22
N HIS A 159 9.90 4.24 -6.37
CA HIS A 159 8.69 3.48 -6.03
C HIS A 159 8.13 3.86 -4.66
N LEU A 160 8.83 4.70 -3.91
CA LEU A 160 8.49 4.98 -2.52
C LEU A 160 7.78 6.32 -2.37
N TYR A 161 6.77 6.33 -1.50
CA TYR A 161 6.31 7.52 -0.83
C TYR A 161 6.84 7.54 0.61
N ARG A 162 7.46 8.67 0.99
CA ARG A 162 7.96 8.92 2.34
C ARG A 162 7.02 9.87 3.07
N HIS A 163 6.29 9.34 4.04
CA HIS A 163 5.42 10.16 4.88
C HIS A 163 6.19 10.66 6.09
N HIS A 164 6.32 11.99 6.19
CA HIS A 164 6.75 12.65 7.42
C HIS A 164 5.52 12.92 8.28
N TRP A 165 5.48 12.29 9.44
CA TRP A 165 4.35 12.36 10.34
C TRP A 165 4.18 13.76 10.93
N GLN A 166 2.96 14.25 10.92
CA GLN A 166 2.54 15.36 11.76
C GLN A 166 1.55 14.85 12.81
N PRO A 167 1.45 15.53 13.97
CA PRO A 167 0.48 15.16 14.98
C PRO A 167 -0.93 15.07 14.40
N GLN A 168 -1.59 13.93 14.66
CA GLN A 168 -2.95 13.62 14.24
C GLN A 168 -3.11 13.36 12.73
N ASP A 169 -2.05 12.98 12.05
CA ASP A 169 -2.18 12.44 10.70
C ASP A 169 -2.79 11.04 10.71
N LEU A 170 -3.55 10.75 9.66
CA LEU A 170 -4.16 9.46 9.42
C LEU A 170 -4.02 9.11 7.94
N LEU A 171 -3.48 7.93 7.66
CA LEU A 171 -3.31 7.43 6.30
C LEU A 171 -4.28 6.28 6.07
N PHE A 172 -4.80 6.21 4.84
CA PHE A 172 -5.50 5.05 4.32
C PHE A 172 -4.82 4.61 3.03
N TRP A 173 -4.63 3.31 2.81
CA TRP A 173 -4.08 2.81 1.56
C TRP A 173 -4.76 1.53 1.10
N ASP A 174 -4.74 1.31 -0.23
CA ASP A 174 -5.17 0.06 -0.83
C ASP A 174 -4.07 -1.02 -0.62
N PRO A 175 -4.35 -2.09 0.14
CA PRO A 175 -3.37 -3.16 0.40
C PRO A 175 -3.08 -4.02 -0.84
N HIS A 176 -3.83 -3.86 -1.95
CA HIS A 176 -3.54 -4.52 -3.21
C HIS A 176 -2.46 -3.84 -4.03
N SER A 177 -2.26 -2.54 -3.81
CA SER A 177 -1.37 -1.69 -4.59
C SER A 177 -0.19 -1.15 -3.81
N VAL A 178 -0.32 -1.05 -2.49
CA VAL A 178 0.66 -0.40 -1.62
C VAL A 178 0.96 -1.27 -0.41
N THR A 179 2.23 -1.33 -0.02
CA THR A 179 2.64 -1.92 1.26
C THR A 179 3.52 -0.97 2.05
N PRO A 180 3.38 -0.89 3.39
CA PRO A 180 4.40 -0.29 4.23
C PRO A 180 5.70 -1.09 4.12
N VAL A 181 6.85 -0.39 4.11
CA VAL A 181 8.17 -1.01 4.13
C VAL A 181 9.00 -0.43 5.27
N PRO A 182 9.96 -1.20 5.83
CA PRO A 182 10.84 -0.68 6.87
C PRO A 182 11.59 0.58 6.40
N ALA A 183 11.76 1.53 7.31
CA ALA A 183 12.71 2.61 7.09
C ALA A 183 14.13 2.00 7.12
N MET A 184 14.86 2.11 6.00
CA MET A 184 16.27 1.73 5.90
C MET A 184 17.16 2.70 6.67
#